data_AF-A0A4R3LZA5-F1
#
_entry.id   AF-A0A4R3LZA5-F1
#
_cell.length_a   1.000
_cell.length_b   1.000
_cell.length_c   1.000
_cell.angle_alpha   90.00
_cell.angle_beta   90.00
_cell.angle_gamma   90.00
#
_symmetry.space_group_name_H-M   'P 1'
#
loop_
_entity.id
_entity.type
_entity.pdbx_description
1 polymer ?
#
loop_
_entity_poly.entity_id
_entity_poly.type
_entity_poly.pdbx_seq_one_letter_code
_entity_poly.pdbx_strand_id
1 'polypeptide(L)'
;MQAAILPVAAGWQWIQDGARLFGRQPLPMFFWSLVTGFLITIAYLIPILGQMVLIAAMPLLTFMSLCACRHIAAGQPMRLAMWMEPLRDTDTRKRLIRLGLAYMACCLLGGFVATLPFMDSIMAAVGDSTTINEVALMEAIRGPFVVFAFLYLIISALFWHAPALIGWHKIRLGQALFFSMVACWRNKWPFLVYGLSWGAVFLSIQLLGNLMVDLGMADGAVQILLTPVNIIVAALLYCSFYPTYVSVFGTNYPTPDPTR
;
A
#
# COMPACT_ATOMS: atom_id res chain seq x y z
N MET A 1 -6.10 -21.16 -8.28
CA MET A 1 -5.00 -20.38 -8.87
C MET A 1 -3.70 -20.76 -8.21
N GLN A 2 -2.76 -21.32 -8.95
CA GLN A 2 -1.43 -21.69 -8.44
C GLN A 2 -0.44 -20.53 -8.55
N ALA A 3 0.01 -20.02 -7.40
CA ALA A 3 1.10 -19.05 -7.33
C ALA A 3 2.46 -19.71 -7.63
N ALA A 4 3.34 -18.99 -8.31
CA ALA A 4 4.73 -19.38 -8.51
C ALA A 4 5.52 -19.33 -7.17
N ILE A 5 6.67 -20.01 -7.14
CA ILE A 5 7.67 -19.86 -6.08
C ILE A 5 8.87 -19.16 -6.72
N LEU A 6 9.26 -18.02 -6.18
CA LEU A 6 10.27 -17.15 -6.77
C LEU A 6 11.56 -17.12 -5.93
N PRO A 7 12.72 -16.91 -6.57
CA PRO A 7 13.98 -16.72 -5.86
C PRO A 7 13.96 -15.43 -5.05
N VAL A 8 14.74 -15.37 -3.97
CA VAL A 8 14.85 -14.20 -3.07
C VAL A 8 15.14 -12.89 -3.83
N ALA A 9 15.95 -12.97 -4.90
CA ALA A 9 16.28 -11.83 -5.76
C ALA A 9 15.07 -11.17 -6.44
N ALA A 10 13.94 -11.88 -6.57
CA ALA A 10 12.72 -11.34 -7.17
C ALA A 10 12.21 -10.10 -6.44
N GLY A 11 12.40 -10.01 -5.11
CA GLY A 11 11.99 -8.84 -4.34
C GLY A 11 12.63 -7.55 -4.81
N TRP A 12 13.94 -7.58 -5.09
CA TRP A 12 14.65 -6.42 -5.66
C TRP A 12 14.31 -6.20 -7.15
N GLN A 13 14.15 -7.29 -7.91
CA GLN A 13 13.77 -7.21 -9.33
C GLN A 13 12.42 -6.51 -9.52
N TRP A 14 11.43 -6.72 -8.65
CA TRP A 14 10.14 -6.03 -8.73
C TRP A 14 10.26 -4.52 -8.66
N ILE A 15 11.21 -4.01 -7.87
CA ILE A 15 11.50 -2.57 -7.78
C ILE A 15 12.13 -2.07 -9.08
N GLN A 16 13.11 -2.81 -9.60
CA GLN A 16 13.76 -2.47 -10.88
C GLN A 16 12.76 -2.48 -12.05
N ASP A 17 11.90 -3.48 -12.12
CA ASP A 17 10.87 -3.58 -13.15
C ASP A 17 9.79 -2.50 -12.99
N GLY A 18 9.45 -2.14 -11.76
CA GLY A 18 8.62 -0.97 -11.46
C GLY A 18 9.25 0.33 -11.97
N ALA A 19 10.56 0.52 -11.76
CA ALA A 19 11.29 1.69 -12.25
C ALA A 19 11.35 1.73 -13.80
N ARG A 20 11.56 0.58 -14.45
CA ARG A 20 11.48 0.46 -15.92
C ARG A 20 10.09 0.81 -16.43
N LEU A 21 9.04 0.35 -15.75
CA LEU A 21 7.65 0.64 -16.10
C LEU A 21 7.33 2.14 -15.95
N PHE A 22 7.75 2.75 -14.84
CA PHE A 22 7.66 4.20 -14.64
C PHE A 22 8.35 4.97 -15.77
N GLY A 23 9.55 4.55 -16.17
CA GLY A 23 10.31 5.17 -17.26
C GLY A 23 9.61 5.14 -18.63
N ARG A 24 8.64 4.23 -18.84
CA ARG A 24 7.85 4.22 -20.09
C ARG A 24 6.87 5.39 -20.16
N GLN A 25 6.19 5.69 -19.05
CA GLN A 25 5.20 6.77 -18.96
C GLN A 25 5.22 7.39 -17.56
N PRO A 26 6.14 8.33 -17.27
CA PRO A 26 6.29 8.89 -15.93
C PRO A 26 5.14 9.82 -15.54
N LEU A 27 4.60 10.59 -16.50
CA LEU A 27 3.59 11.61 -16.22
C LEU A 27 2.27 11.04 -15.67
N PRO A 28 1.67 9.97 -16.23
CA PRO A 28 0.48 9.35 -15.64
C PRO A 28 0.71 8.81 -14.23
N MET A 29 1.88 8.23 -13.96
CA MET A 29 2.19 7.66 -12.64
C MET A 29 2.50 8.75 -11.61
N PHE A 30 3.13 9.85 -12.03
CA PHE A 30 3.29 11.05 -11.20
C PHE A 30 1.93 11.65 -10.84
N PHE A 31 1.04 11.79 -11.82
CA PHE A 31 -0.33 12.24 -11.60
C PHE A 31 -1.05 11.34 -10.58
N TRP A 32 -0.92 10.02 -10.71
CA TRP A 32 -1.52 9.07 -9.77
C TRP A 32 -0.96 9.21 -8.34
N SER A 33 0.36 9.36 -8.20
CA SER A 33 0.98 9.61 -6.89
C SER A 33 0.53 10.94 -6.27
N LEU A 34 0.32 11.97 -7.09
CA LEU A 34 -0.20 13.26 -6.61
C LEU A 34 -1.66 13.15 -6.17
N VAL A 35 -2.52 12.48 -6.95
CA VAL A 35 -3.93 12.24 -6.59
C VAL A 35 -4.04 11.43 -5.30
N THR A 36 -3.29 10.34 -5.18
CA THR A 36 -3.30 9.51 -3.96
C THR A 36 -2.75 10.28 -2.76
N GLY A 37 -1.68 11.06 -2.92
CA GLY A 37 -1.17 11.98 -1.89
C GLY A 37 -2.22 13.00 -1.45
N PHE A 38 -2.96 13.59 -2.39
CA PHE A 38 -4.05 14.52 -2.09
C PHE A 38 -5.21 13.84 -1.33
N LEU A 39 -5.60 12.62 -1.72
CA LEU A 39 -6.61 11.84 -0.99
C LEU A 39 -6.15 11.54 0.44
N ILE A 40 -4.87 11.21 0.63
CA ILE A 40 -4.27 11.02 1.95
C ILE A 40 -4.38 12.31 2.78
N THR A 41 -3.99 13.46 2.21
CA THR A 41 -4.11 14.76 2.89
C THR A 41 -5.54 15.07 3.29
N ILE A 42 -6.52 14.90 2.38
CA ILE A 42 -7.95 15.10 2.71
C ILE A 42 -8.39 14.17 3.85
N ALA A 43 -7.98 12.90 3.81
CA ALA A 43 -8.33 11.92 4.84
C ALA A 43 -7.78 12.31 6.22
N TYR A 44 -6.62 12.99 6.29
CA TYR A 44 -6.07 13.50 7.54
C TYR A 44 -6.83 14.70 8.10
N LEU A 45 -7.50 15.50 7.25
CA LEU A 45 -8.30 16.65 7.69
C LEU A 45 -9.61 16.26 8.39
N ILE A 46 -10.07 15.01 8.22
CA ILE A 46 -11.30 14.49 8.82
C ILE A 46 -10.92 13.39 9.82
N PRO A 47 -10.75 13.71 11.12
CA PRO A 47 -10.30 12.75 12.11
C PRO A 47 -11.19 11.50 12.13
N ILE A 48 -10.55 10.33 12.27
CA ILE A 48 -11.17 9.01 12.32
C ILE A 48 -11.88 8.61 11.01
N LEU A 49 -12.93 9.34 10.59
CA LEU A 49 -13.74 9.01 9.41
C LEU A 49 -12.95 9.09 8.10
N GLY A 50 -12.12 10.12 7.91
CA GLY A 50 -11.30 10.26 6.71
C GLY A 50 -10.33 9.08 6.55
N GLN A 51 -9.68 8.69 7.64
CA GLN A 51 -8.78 7.53 7.67
C GLN A 51 -9.51 6.22 7.41
N MET A 52 -10.69 6.01 8.01
CA MET A 52 -11.52 4.82 7.75
C MET A 52 -11.92 4.72 6.27
N VAL A 53 -12.37 5.81 5.67
CA VAL A 53 -12.74 5.85 4.25
C VAL A 53 -11.53 5.55 3.37
N LEU A 54 -10.37 6.12 3.68
CA LEU A 54 -9.14 5.88 2.92
C LEU A 54 -8.70 4.40 3.01
N ILE A 55 -8.71 3.80 4.20
CA ILE A 55 -8.41 2.38 4.40
C ILE A 55 -9.39 1.52 3.58
N ALA A 56 -10.69 1.81 3.64
CA ALA A 56 -11.68 1.09 2.85
C ALA A 56 -11.49 1.27 1.33
N ALA A 57 -10.99 2.42 0.89
CA ALA A 57 -10.72 2.69 -0.52
C ALA A 57 -9.44 2.01 -1.05
N MET A 58 -8.51 1.60 -0.17
CA MET A 58 -7.19 1.08 -0.57
C MET A 58 -7.23 -0.06 -1.59
N PRO A 59 -8.05 -1.12 -1.44
CA PRO A 59 -8.12 -2.18 -2.45
C PRO A 59 -8.57 -1.68 -3.83
N LEU A 60 -9.50 -0.72 -3.86
CA LEU A 60 -9.99 -0.13 -5.10
C LEU A 60 -8.92 0.72 -5.77
N LEU A 61 -8.22 1.58 -5.02
CA LEU A 61 -7.10 2.39 -5.52
C LEU A 61 -5.95 1.51 -6.03
N THR A 62 -5.63 0.43 -5.29
CA THR A 62 -4.62 -0.55 -5.70
C THR A 62 -4.99 -1.20 -7.04
N PHE A 63 -6.25 -1.59 -7.21
CA PHE A 63 -6.72 -2.17 -8.47
C PHE A 63 -6.63 -1.19 -9.65
N MET A 64 -7.00 0.08 -9.44
CA MET A 64 -6.85 1.13 -10.46
C MET A 64 -5.38 1.30 -10.89
N SER A 65 -4.47 1.36 -9.91
CA SER A 65 -3.03 1.43 -10.16
C SER A 65 -2.53 0.24 -10.98
N LEU A 66 -2.95 -0.98 -10.63
CA LEU A 66 -2.57 -2.20 -11.34
C LEU A 66 -3.06 -2.21 -12.79
N CYS A 67 -4.29 -1.77 -13.04
CA CYS A 67 -4.84 -1.63 -14.39
C CYS A 67 -4.09 -0.59 -15.22
N ALA A 68 -3.72 0.56 -14.63
CA ALA A 68 -2.91 1.57 -15.29
C ALA A 68 -1.52 1.04 -15.66
N CYS A 69 -0.83 0.42 -14.70
CA CYS A 69 0.47 -0.22 -14.92
C CYS A 69 0.41 -1.31 -15.99
N ARG A 70 -0.66 -2.11 -16.02
CA ARG A 70 -0.91 -3.11 -17.06
C ARG A 70 -1.05 -2.49 -18.44
N HIS A 71 -1.77 -1.37 -18.54
CA HIS A 71 -1.95 -0.63 -19.79
C HIS A 71 -0.62 -0.04 -20.31
N ILE A 72 0.16 0.59 -19.42
CA ILE A 72 1.51 1.11 -19.73
C ILE A 72 2.46 -0.04 -20.12
N ALA A 73 2.36 -1.20 -19.47
CA ALA A 73 3.17 -2.37 -19.78
C ALA A 73 2.87 -2.91 -21.19
N ALA A 74 1.63 -2.78 -21.66
CA ALA A 74 1.20 -3.12 -23.02
C ALA A 74 1.62 -2.09 -24.08
N GLY A 75 2.35 -1.03 -23.71
CA GLY A 75 2.81 0.01 -24.63
C GLY A 75 1.72 1.00 -25.04
N GLN A 76 0.57 0.98 -24.38
CA GLN A 76 -0.56 1.85 -24.68
C GLN A 76 -0.52 3.14 -23.85
N PRO A 77 -0.80 4.33 -24.43
CA PRO A 77 -0.75 5.60 -23.73
C PRO A 77 -1.87 5.72 -22.68
N MET A 78 -1.51 5.93 -21.42
CA MET A 78 -2.47 6.10 -20.33
C MET A 78 -3.07 7.51 -20.34
N ARG A 79 -4.38 7.62 -20.53
CA ARG A 79 -5.12 8.89 -20.58
C ARG A 79 -5.95 9.09 -19.30
N LEU A 80 -6.25 10.33 -18.96
CA LEU A 80 -6.98 10.67 -17.73
C LEU A 80 -8.34 9.95 -17.62
N ALA A 81 -9.08 9.83 -18.71
CA ALA A 81 -10.39 9.17 -18.74
C ALA A 81 -10.32 7.64 -18.46
N MET A 82 -9.16 7.02 -18.61
CA MET A 82 -8.96 5.57 -18.43
C MET A 82 -8.83 5.17 -16.96
N TRP A 83 -8.50 6.09 -16.05
CA TRP A 83 -8.33 5.76 -14.62
C TRP A 83 -9.59 5.18 -13.99
N MET A 84 -10.76 5.64 -14.42
CA MET A 84 -12.06 5.18 -13.91
C MET A 84 -12.62 3.97 -14.67
N GLU A 85 -11.98 3.56 -15.77
CA GLU A 85 -12.42 2.43 -16.59
C GLU A 85 -12.50 1.10 -15.82
N PRO A 86 -11.54 0.74 -14.94
CA PRO A 86 -11.63 -0.47 -14.12
C PRO A 86 -12.85 -0.54 -13.20
N LEU A 87 -13.53 0.60 -12.97
CA LEU A 87 -14.69 0.72 -12.09
C LEU A 87 -16.02 0.85 -12.83
N ARG A 88 -16.00 0.82 -14.18
CA ARG A 88 -17.22 0.86 -14.99
C ARG A 88 -18.08 -0.37 -14.78
N ASP A 89 -17.47 -1.54 -14.67
CA ASP A 89 -18.19 -2.78 -14.32
C ASP A 89 -18.73 -2.70 -12.89
N THR A 90 -20.06 -2.65 -12.77
CA THR A 90 -20.74 -2.44 -11.49
C THR A 90 -20.57 -3.63 -10.55
N ASP A 91 -20.47 -4.86 -11.07
CA ASP A 91 -20.24 -6.04 -10.21
C ASP A 91 -18.82 -6.02 -9.64
N THR A 92 -17.82 -5.78 -10.49
CA THR A 92 -16.42 -5.63 -10.05
C THR A 92 -16.27 -4.51 -9.02
N ARG A 93 -16.84 -3.33 -9.27
CA ARG A 93 -16.83 -2.21 -8.32
C ARG A 93 -17.45 -2.59 -6.97
N LYS A 94 -18.63 -3.24 -6.97
CA LYS A 94 -19.29 -3.71 -5.74
C LYS A 94 -18.46 -4.75 -4.98
N ARG A 95 -17.71 -5.61 -5.68
CA ARG A 95 -16.83 -6.60 -5.04
C ARG A 95 -15.59 -5.96 -4.44
N LEU A 96 -14.98 -4.99 -5.13
CA LEU A 96 -13.82 -4.25 -4.62
C LEU A 96 -14.20 -3.38 -3.41
N ILE A 97 -15.38 -2.77 -3.40
CA ILE A 97 -15.88 -2.04 -2.22
C ILE A 97 -16.08 -3.00 -1.05
N ARG A 98 -16.66 -4.19 -1.26
CA ARG A 98 -16.78 -5.23 -0.23
C ARG A 98 -15.42 -5.70 0.30
N LEU A 99 -14.43 -5.87 -0.58
CA LEU A 99 -13.04 -6.17 -0.21
C LEU A 99 -12.45 -5.04 0.65
N GLY A 100 -12.69 -3.78 0.26
CA GLY A 100 -12.34 -2.58 1.02
C GLY A 100 -12.89 -2.54 2.44
N LEU A 101 -14.20 -2.77 2.58
CA LEU A 101 -14.84 -2.81 3.89
C LEU A 101 -14.33 -3.97 4.75
N ALA A 102 -14.07 -5.13 4.15
CA ALA A 102 -13.46 -6.26 4.86
C ALA A 102 -12.03 -5.94 5.31
N TYR A 103 -11.23 -5.28 4.47
CA TYR A 103 -9.88 -4.84 4.81
C TYR A 103 -9.89 -3.85 5.97
N MET A 104 -10.76 -2.83 5.91
CA MET A 104 -10.96 -1.87 7.00
C MET A 104 -11.36 -2.57 8.30
N ALA A 105 -12.34 -3.49 8.25
CA ALA A 105 -12.76 -4.25 9.42
C ALA A 105 -11.59 -5.06 10.02
N CYS A 106 -10.77 -5.72 9.19
CA CYS A 106 -9.59 -6.45 9.66
C CYS A 106 -8.56 -5.51 10.30
N CYS A 107 -8.31 -4.33 9.72
CA CYS A 107 -7.39 -3.35 10.30
C CYS A 107 -7.89 -2.81 11.64
N LEU A 108 -9.18 -2.47 11.75
CA LEU A 108 -9.78 -1.98 13.00
C LEU A 108 -9.77 -3.06 14.09
N LEU A 109 -10.16 -4.30 13.74
CA LEU A 109 -10.10 -5.44 14.66
C LEU A 109 -8.66 -5.74 15.07
N GLY A 110 -7.71 -5.70 14.13
CA GLY A 110 -6.29 -5.89 14.42
C GLY A 110 -5.76 -4.81 15.36
N GLY A 111 -6.13 -3.55 15.15
CA GLY A 111 -5.76 -2.43 16.02
C GLY A 111 -6.36 -2.60 17.42
N PHE A 112 -7.63 -2.96 17.51
CA PHE A 112 -8.30 -3.23 18.79
C PHE A 112 -7.65 -4.39 19.55
N VAL A 113 -7.41 -5.53 18.88
CA VAL A 113 -6.74 -6.68 19.49
C VAL A 113 -5.32 -6.34 19.92
N ALA A 114 -4.61 -5.51 19.16
CA ALA A 114 -3.25 -5.08 19.50
C ALA A 114 -3.20 -4.18 20.73
N THR A 115 -4.24 -3.39 21.01
CA THR A 115 -4.28 -2.47 22.16
C THR A 115 -4.78 -3.12 23.45
N LEU A 116 -5.62 -4.16 23.37
CA LEU A 116 -6.22 -4.83 24.54
C LEU A 116 -5.21 -5.19 25.66
N PRO A 117 -4.03 -5.80 25.38
CA PRO A 117 -3.09 -6.19 26.43
C PRO A 117 -2.40 -5.01 27.13
N PHE A 118 -2.53 -3.80 26.58
CA PHE A 118 -1.81 -2.60 27.01
C PHE A 118 -2.74 -1.50 27.53
N MET A 119 -4.04 -1.79 27.68
CA MET A 119 -5.03 -0.80 28.12
C MET A 119 -4.63 -0.11 29.43
N ASP A 120 -4.15 -0.86 30.42
CA ASP A 120 -3.74 -0.30 31.71
C ASP A 120 -2.59 0.69 31.57
N SER A 121 -1.58 0.36 30.75
CA SER A 121 -0.45 1.27 30.48
C SER A 121 -0.85 2.52 29.72
N ILE A 122 -1.79 2.40 28.77
CA ILE A 122 -2.32 3.53 28.01
C ILE A 122 -3.15 4.43 28.93
N MET A 123 -4.04 3.85 29.75
CA MET A 123 -4.86 4.61 30.70
C MET A 123 -4.00 5.31 31.75
N ALA A 124 -2.96 4.66 32.26
CA ALA A 124 -2.01 5.27 33.19
C ALA A 124 -1.21 6.42 32.55
N ALA A 125 -0.84 6.30 31.27
CA ALA A 125 -0.10 7.33 30.54
C ALA A 125 -0.97 8.55 30.17
N VAL A 126 -2.27 8.33 29.95
CA VAL A 126 -3.24 9.41 29.71
C VAL A 126 -3.63 10.10 31.02
N GLY A 127 -3.80 9.34 32.11
CA GLY A 127 -4.10 9.85 33.44
C GLY A 127 -5.40 10.66 33.55
N ASP A 128 -5.68 11.17 34.75
CA ASP A 128 -6.73 12.18 35.03
C ASP A 128 -6.21 13.62 34.89
N SER A 129 -4.95 13.79 34.48
CA SER A 129 -4.28 15.09 34.38
C SER A 129 -4.62 15.81 33.08
N THR A 130 -4.89 17.12 33.16
CA THR A 130 -5.12 18.01 32.01
C THR A 130 -3.91 18.15 31.08
N THR A 131 -2.74 17.64 31.47
CA THR A 131 -1.51 17.59 30.65
C THR A 131 -1.09 16.15 30.39
N ILE A 132 -1.10 15.76 29.12
CA ILE A 132 -0.64 14.46 28.64
C ILE A 132 0.89 14.41 28.74
N ASN A 133 1.44 13.40 29.42
CA ASN A 133 2.87 13.13 29.38
C ASN A 133 3.21 12.43 28.05
N GLU A 134 3.72 13.19 27.08
CA GLU A 134 4.04 12.69 25.73
C GLU A 134 5.04 11.53 25.74
N VAL A 135 6.02 11.54 26.64
CA VAL A 135 7.04 10.49 26.76
C VAL A 135 6.40 9.20 27.26
N ALA A 136 5.59 9.29 28.33
CA ALA A 136 4.88 8.14 28.87
C ALA A 136 3.88 7.56 27.86
N LEU A 137 3.18 8.43 27.11
CA LEU A 137 2.27 7.99 26.05
C LEU A 137 3.02 7.27 24.92
N MET A 138 4.17 7.80 24.50
CA MET A 138 5.01 7.18 23.46
C MET A 138 5.51 5.78 23.87
N GLU A 139 5.88 5.61 25.14
CA GLU A 139 6.25 4.30 25.68
C GLU A 139 5.04 3.35 25.73
N ALA A 140 3.89 3.83 26.19
CA ALA A 140 2.67 3.03 26.33
C ALA A 140 2.13 2.52 24.98
N ILE A 141 2.23 3.33 23.91
CA ILE A 141 1.74 2.94 22.57
C ILE A 141 2.73 2.03 21.81
N ARG A 142 3.99 1.93 22.24
CA ARG A 142 5.02 1.12 21.57
C ARG A 142 4.64 -0.35 21.46
N GLY A 143 4.16 -0.95 22.55
CA GLY A 143 3.70 -2.34 22.59
C GLY A 143 2.57 -2.61 21.59
N PRO A 144 1.46 -1.85 21.64
CA PRO A 144 0.38 -1.93 20.64
C PRO A 144 0.86 -1.79 19.20
N PHE A 145 1.76 -0.84 18.90
CA PHE A 145 2.30 -0.68 17.55
C PHE A 145 3.05 -1.92 17.05
N VAL A 146 3.86 -2.54 17.91
CA VAL A 146 4.60 -3.76 17.56
C VAL A 146 3.62 -4.93 17.30
N VAL A 147 2.64 -5.14 18.19
CA VAL A 147 1.63 -6.20 18.01
C VAL A 147 0.81 -5.95 16.75
N PHE A 148 0.37 -4.71 16.51
CA PHE A 148 -0.36 -4.35 15.31
C PHE A 148 0.48 -4.56 14.06
N ALA A 149 1.77 -4.23 14.08
CA ALA A 149 2.66 -4.48 12.94
C ALA A 149 2.72 -5.96 12.57
N PHE A 150 2.82 -6.87 13.55
CA PHE A 150 2.77 -8.32 13.29
C PHE A 150 1.41 -8.77 12.72
N LEU A 151 0.30 -8.31 13.29
CA LEU A 151 -1.04 -8.61 12.76
C LEU A 151 -1.22 -8.06 11.35
N TYR A 152 -0.70 -6.86 11.10
CA TYR A 152 -0.78 -6.19 9.82
C TYR A 152 0.03 -6.90 8.74
N LEU A 153 1.11 -7.62 9.06
CA LEU A 153 1.78 -8.49 8.08
C LEU A 153 0.85 -9.59 7.57
N ILE A 154 0.03 -10.18 8.46
CA ILE A 154 -0.95 -11.22 8.10
C ILE A 154 -2.08 -10.61 7.28
N ILE A 155 -2.63 -9.48 7.72
CA ILE A 155 -3.67 -8.74 6.99
C ILE A 155 -3.13 -8.34 5.61
N SER A 156 -1.93 -7.79 5.52
CA SER A 156 -1.30 -7.44 4.26
C SER A 156 -1.18 -8.65 3.34
N ALA A 157 -0.70 -9.81 3.82
CA ALA A 157 -0.64 -11.03 3.02
C ALA A 157 -2.02 -11.50 2.49
N LEU A 158 -3.08 -11.38 3.29
CA LEU A 158 -4.45 -11.71 2.87
C LEU A 158 -4.96 -10.80 1.75
N PHE A 159 -4.61 -9.51 1.78
CA PHE A 159 -5.17 -8.52 0.88
C PHE A 159 -4.23 -8.10 -0.26
N TRP A 160 -2.94 -8.44 -0.23
CA TRP A 160 -1.93 -7.96 -1.16
C TRP A 160 -2.28 -8.18 -2.64
N HIS A 161 -2.69 -9.40 -2.99
CA HIS A 161 -3.08 -9.76 -4.35
C HIS A 161 -4.60 -9.80 -4.57
N ALA A 162 -5.39 -9.71 -3.50
CA ALA A 162 -6.85 -9.84 -3.57
C ALA A 162 -7.53 -8.85 -4.53
N PRO A 163 -7.12 -7.55 -4.64
CA PRO A 163 -7.73 -6.61 -5.58
C PRO A 163 -7.63 -7.07 -7.03
N ALA A 164 -6.45 -7.52 -7.47
CA ALA A 164 -6.23 -8.04 -8.81
C ALA A 164 -7.00 -9.33 -9.06
N LEU A 165 -6.99 -10.24 -8.08
CA LEU A 165 -7.68 -11.52 -8.19
C LEU A 165 -9.20 -11.33 -8.34
N ILE A 166 -9.79 -10.42 -7.56
CA ILE A 166 -11.21 -10.08 -7.68
C ILE A 166 -11.48 -9.32 -8.98
N GLY A 167 -10.66 -8.31 -9.29
CA GLY A 167 -10.93 -7.40 -10.39
C GLY A 167 -10.70 -8.01 -11.78
N TRP A 168 -9.67 -8.84 -11.96
CA TRP A 168 -9.38 -9.47 -13.26
C TRP A 168 -10.01 -10.85 -13.40
N HIS A 169 -10.14 -11.61 -12.32
CA HIS A 169 -10.62 -13.01 -12.39
C HIS A 169 -12.01 -13.22 -11.78
N LYS A 170 -12.64 -12.18 -11.21
CA LYS A 170 -14.03 -12.18 -10.72
C LYS A 170 -14.35 -13.30 -9.72
N ILE A 171 -13.34 -13.80 -9.00
CA ILE A 171 -13.51 -14.87 -8.01
C ILE A 171 -14.17 -14.37 -6.71
N ARG A 172 -14.58 -15.30 -5.84
CA ARG A 172 -15.23 -14.96 -4.56
C ARG A 172 -14.23 -14.37 -3.57
N LEU A 173 -14.69 -13.50 -2.67
CA LEU A 173 -13.87 -12.83 -1.66
C LEU A 173 -12.97 -13.79 -0.88
N GLY A 174 -13.56 -14.83 -0.27
CA GLY A 174 -12.79 -15.81 0.51
C GLY A 174 -11.73 -16.56 -0.31
N GLN A 175 -12.01 -16.84 -1.59
CA GLN A 175 -11.04 -17.46 -2.50
C GLN A 175 -9.89 -16.51 -2.83
N ALA A 176 -10.17 -15.22 -3.05
CA ALA A 176 -9.16 -14.22 -3.31
C ALA A 176 -8.22 -14.02 -2.11
N LEU A 177 -8.77 -13.95 -0.89
CA LEU A 177 -7.97 -13.84 0.33
C LEU A 177 -7.10 -15.08 0.55
N PHE A 178 -7.67 -16.28 0.34
CA PHE A 178 -6.92 -17.54 0.44
C PHE A 178 -5.77 -17.59 -0.58
N PHE A 179 -6.03 -17.32 -1.86
CA PHE A 179 -4.98 -17.36 -2.88
C PHE A 179 -3.92 -16.27 -2.66
N SER A 180 -4.30 -15.09 -2.18
CA SER A 180 -3.34 -14.03 -1.82
C SER A 180 -2.43 -14.48 -0.68
N MET A 181 -3.00 -14.98 0.42
CA MET A 181 -2.21 -15.45 1.57
C MET A 181 -1.28 -16.59 1.18
N VAL A 182 -1.76 -17.58 0.43
CA VAL A 182 -0.93 -18.70 -0.04
C VAL A 182 0.19 -18.19 -0.96
N ALA A 183 -0.09 -17.23 -1.84
CA ALA A 183 0.90 -16.63 -2.72
C ALA A 183 1.99 -15.87 -1.95
N CYS A 184 1.60 -15.04 -0.98
CA CYS A 184 2.53 -14.31 -0.13
C CYS A 184 3.35 -15.28 0.75
N TRP A 185 2.74 -16.31 1.32
CA TRP A 185 3.43 -17.30 2.14
C TRP A 185 4.49 -18.08 1.36
N ARG A 186 4.16 -18.51 0.13
CA ARG A 186 5.09 -19.19 -0.79
C ARG A 186 6.25 -18.29 -1.23
N ASN A 187 6.06 -16.97 -1.22
CA ASN A 187 7.05 -15.98 -1.65
C ASN A 187 7.51 -15.04 -0.53
N LYS A 188 7.47 -15.48 0.74
CA LYS A 188 7.77 -14.63 1.90
C LYS A 188 9.16 -14.00 1.87
N TRP A 189 10.16 -14.69 1.33
CA TRP A 189 11.53 -14.18 1.26
C TRP A 189 11.70 -13.07 0.19
N PRO A 190 11.21 -13.25 -1.06
CA PRO A 190 11.06 -12.14 -1.99
C PRO A 190 10.32 -10.94 -1.41
N PHE A 191 9.19 -11.18 -0.72
CA PHE A 191 8.43 -10.11 -0.07
C PHE A 191 9.19 -9.41 1.05
N LEU A 192 9.98 -10.15 1.83
CA LEU A 192 10.84 -9.58 2.86
C LEU A 192 11.91 -8.66 2.24
N VAL A 193 12.60 -9.10 1.19
CA VAL A 193 13.59 -8.27 0.48
C VAL A 193 12.93 -7.04 -0.14
N TYR A 194 11.75 -7.20 -0.75
CA TYR A 194 10.99 -6.09 -1.32
C TYR A 194 10.62 -5.05 -0.25
N GLY A 195 10.08 -5.50 0.90
CA GLY A 195 9.73 -4.63 2.02
C GLY A 195 10.95 -3.94 2.63
N LEU A 196 12.05 -4.66 2.86
CA LEU A 196 13.30 -4.09 3.38
C LEU A 196 13.91 -3.07 2.42
N SER A 197 13.83 -3.33 1.11
CA SER A 197 14.35 -2.41 0.08
C SER A 197 13.57 -1.10 0.06
N TRP A 198 12.24 -1.14 0.07
CA TRP A 198 11.42 0.06 0.18
C TRP A 198 11.60 0.76 1.53
N GLY A 199 11.67 0.01 2.62
CA GLY A 199 11.97 0.53 3.95
C GLY A 199 13.29 1.29 3.99
N ALA A 200 14.34 0.74 3.39
CA ALA A 200 15.63 1.42 3.25
C ALA A 200 15.51 2.71 2.44
N VAL A 201 14.79 2.71 1.30
CA VAL A 201 14.57 3.92 0.49
C VAL A 201 13.87 5.02 1.30
N PHE A 202 12.75 4.70 1.96
CA PHE A 202 12.02 5.68 2.78
C PHE A 202 12.86 6.18 3.95
N LEU A 203 13.57 5.28 4.65
CA LEU A 203 14.45 5.65 5.75
C LEU A 203 15.58 6.58 5.27
N SER A 204 16.21 6.28 4.14
CA SER A 204 17.25 7.14 3.56
C SER A 204 16.74 8.54 3.24
N ILE A 205 15.53 8.67 2.67
CA ILE A 205 14.93 9.98 2.37
C ILE A 205 14.70 10.77 3.65
N GLN A 206 14.17 10.13 4.71
CA GLN A 206 13.95 10.79 5.99
C GLN A 206 15.26 11.20 6.67
N LEU A 207 16.27 10.34 6.67
CA LEU A 207 17.59 10.67 7.23
C LEU A 207 18.27 11.81 6.48
N LEU A 208 18.14 11.86 5.15
CA LEU A 208 18.63 12.98 4.34
C LEU A 208 17.90 14.28 4.68
N GLY A 209 16.59 14.23 4.90
CA GLY A 209 15.81 15.38 5.36
C GLY A 209 16.28 15.91 6.71
N ASN A 210 16.43 15.02 7.69
CA ASN A 210 16.93 15.40 9.02
C ASN A 210 18.33 15.99 8.94
N LEU A 211 19.23 15.38 8.15
CA LEU A 211 20.58 15.90 7.94
C LEU A 211 20.56 17.32 7.35
N MET A 212 19.67 17.61 6.40
CA MET A 212 19.53 18.95 5.83
C MET A 212 19.10 19.99 6.89
N VAL A 213 18.19 19.62 7.79
CA VAL A 213 17.77 20.47 8.91
C VAL A 213 18.94 20.69 9.89
N ASP A 214 19.65 19.62 10.25
CA ASP A 214 20.82 19.68 11.15
C ASP A 214 21.96 20.55 10.57
N LEU A 215 22.05 20.64 9.23
CA LEU A 215 22.98 21.52 8.52
C LEU A 215 22.50 22.99 8.44
N GLY A 216 21.35 23.32 9.04
CA GLY A 216 20.83 24.68 9.16
C GLY A 216 19.80 25.09 8.11
N MET A 217 19.28 24.16 7.29
CA MET A 217 18.15 24.46 6.40
C MET A 217 16.86 24.58 7.21
N ALA A 218 16.04 25.60 6.91
CA ALA A 218 14.72 25.72 7.53
C ALA A 218 13.81 24.54 7.15
N ASP A 219 13.02 24.04 8.09
CA ASP A 219 12.12 22.90 7.90
C ASP A 219 11.21 23.05 6.67
N GLY A 220 10.67 24.26 6.46
CA GLY A 220 9.82 24.55 5.31
C GLY A 220 10.55 24.38 3.96
N ALA A 221 11.83 24.73 3.90
CA ALA A 221 12.63 24.57 2.68
C ALA A 221 12.91 23.08 2.40
N VAL A 222 13.23 22.31 3.44
CA VAL A 222 13.43 20.85 3.33
C VAL A 222 12.14 20.16 2.88
N GLN A 223 10.98 20.55 3.43
CA GLN A 223 9.69 20.00 3.00
C GLN A 223 9.38 20.29 1.52
N ILE A 224 9.64 21.52 1.04
CA ILE A 224 9.46 21.88 -0.37
C ILE A 224 10.33 21.00 -1.28
N LEU A 225 11.56 20.70 -0.86
CA LEU A 225 12.49 19.86 -1.61
C LEU A 225 12.11 18.38 -1.60
N LEU A 226 11.70 17.83 -0.45
CA LEU A 226 11.39 16.40 -0.29
C LEU A 226 10.01 16.01 -0.82
N THR A 227 9.06 16.94 -0.86
CA THR A 227 7.71 16.65 -1.38
C THR A 227 7.72 16.04 -2.79
N PRO A 228 8.38 16.62 -3.82
CA PRO A 228 8.44 16.01 -5.14
C PRO A 228 9.18 14.67 -5.15
N VAL A 229 10.20 14.50 -4.30
CA VAL A 229 10.93 13.22 -4.14
C VAL A 229 9.98 12.13 -3.64
N ASN A 230 9.19 12.43 -2.60
CA ASN A 230 8.20 11.49 -2.05
C ASN A 230 7.12 11.13 -3.08
N ILE A 231 6.67 12.09 -3.90
CA ILE A 231 5.72 11.83 -4.98
C ILE A 231 6.32 10.87 -6.02
N ILE A 232 7.55 11.09 -6.46
CA ILE A 232 8.23 10.21 -7.43
C ILE A 232 8.43 8.80 -6.83
N VAL A 233 8.86 8.72 -5.58
CA VAL A 233 9.08 7.45 -4.86
C VAL A 233 7.76 6.67 -4.72
N ALA A 234 6.66 7.36 -4.41
CA ALA A 234 5.33 6.75 -4.40
C ALA A 234 4.93 6.24 -5.80
N ALA A 235 5.19 7.01 -6.87
CA ALA A 235 4.92 6.56 -8.23
C ALA A 235 5.69 5.28 -8.60
N LEU A 236 6.98 5.21 -8.21
CA LEU A 236 7.82 4.02 -8.38
C LEU A 236 7.28 2.82 -7.59
N LEU A 237 6.85 3.04 -6.35
CA LEU A 237 6.22 2.01 -5.51
C LEU A 237 4.95 1.46 -6.18
N TYR A 238 4.05 2.33 -6.64
CA TYR A 238 2.83 1.92 -7.34
C TYR A 238 3.12 1.14 -8.63
N CYS A 239 4.15 1.54 -9.39
CA CYS A 239 4.59 0.79 -10.57
C CYS A 239 5.09 -0.62 -10.25
N SER A 240 5.71 -0.83 -9.09
CA SER A 240 6.27 -2.14 -8.72
C SER A 240 5.21 -3.18 -8.31
N PHE A 241 3.97 -2.77 -8.05
CA PHE A 241 2.87 -3.69 -7.73
C PHE A 241 2.51 -4.60 -8.90
N TYR A 242 2.55 -4.10 -10.14
CA TYR A 242 2.18 -4.88 -11.32
C TYR A 242 3.20 -6.00 -11.64
N PRO A 243 4.52 -5.74 -11.71
CA PRO A 243 5.54 -6.80 -11.81
C PRO A 243 5.45 -7.84 -10.69
N THR A 244 5.15 -7.39 -9.46
CA THR A 244 4.94 -8.30 -8.32
C THR A 244 3.79 -9.27 -8.59
N TYR A 245 2.64 -8.78 -9.09
CA TYR A 245 1.54 -9.66 -9.46
C TYR A 245 1.88 -10.61 -10.61
N VAL A 246 2.45 -10.08 -11.70
CA VAL A 246 2.72 -10.86 -12.92
C VAL A 246 3.75 -11.96 -12.67
N SER A 247 4.78 -11.71 -11.88
CA SER A 247 5.76 -12.75 -11.54
C SER A 247 5.17 -13.87 -10.67
N VAL A 248 4.20 -13.55 -9.80
CA VAL A 248 3.57 -14.52 -8.89
C VAL A 248 2.46 -15.32 -9.58
N PHE A 249 1.66 -14.69 -10.44
CA PHE A 249 0.48 -15.31 -11.07
C PHE A 249 0.51 -15.38 -12.60
N GLY A 250 1.24 -14.49 -13.28
CA GLY A 250 1.11 -14.24 -14.72
C GLY A 250 1.54 -15.38 -15.63
N THR A 251 2.47 -16.25 -15.21
CA THR A 251 2.85 -17.45 -15.97
C THR A 251 1.76 -18.53 -15.96
N ASN A 252 0.95 -18.59 -14.90
CA ASN A 252 -0.08 -19.61 -14.70
C ASN A 252 -1.51 -19.10 -15.00
N TYR A 253 -1.70 -17.78 -15.06
CA TYR A 253 -2.99 -17.12 -15.28
C TYR A 253 -2.81 -15.84 -16.10
N PRO A 254 -2.80 -15.92 -17.44
CA PRO A 254 -2.83 -14.74 -18.28
C PRO A 254 -4.08 -13.92 -17.92
N THR A 255 -3.89 -12.65 -17.57
CA THR A 255 -5.01 -11.72 -17.40
C THR A 255 -5.73 -11.55 -18.74
N PRO A 256 -7.09 -11.54 -18.80
CA PRO A 256 -7.85 -11.43 -20.06
C PRO A 256 -7.42 -10.19 -20.86
N ASP A 257 -7.13 -10.36 -22.15
CA ASP A 257 -6.63 -9.32 -23.05
C ASP A 257 -7.44 -8.01 -22.94
N PRO A 258 -6.82 -6.83 -22.72
CA PRO A 258 -7.55 -5.56 -22.66
C PRO A 258 -8.31 -5.21 -23.95
N THR A 259 -8.08 -5.94 -25.06
CA THR A 259 -8.76 -5.75 -26.35
C THR A 259 -9.95 -6.69 -26.58
N ARG A 260 -10.31 -7.56 -25.61
CA ARG A 260 -11.47 -8.48 -25.69
C ARG A 260 -12.50 -8.24 -24.60
#